data_AF-A0AAC9FJJ9-F1
#
_entry.id   AF-A0AAC9FJJ9-F1
#
_cell.length_a   1.000
_cell.length_b   1.000
_cell.length_c   1.000
_cell.angle_alpha   90.00
_cell.angle_beta   90.00
_cell.angle_gamma   90.00
#
_symmetry.space_group_name_H-M   'P 1'
#
loop_
_entity.id
_entity.type
_entity.pdbx_description
1 polymer ?
#
loop_
_entity_poly.entity_id
_entity_poly.type
_entity_poly.pdbx_seq_one_letter_code
_entity_poly.pdbx_strand_id
1 'polypeptide(L)'
;MYILADFIESLGNLDSLFDLEEQVILHLRKSFQLVVAEYLRQLDETLVPSIPAENTFINRQARTIEFMFGAVNFERRCYLRPNGSYYFPLDEQLQLEERKRISPYFKSVVAKIGQTTTMRNTAAMINLASQTDISA
;
A
#
# COMPACT_ATOMS: atom_id res chain seq x y z
N MET A 1 -15.25 12.41 1.40
CA MET A 1 -14.80 12.21 0.01
C MET A 1 -14.64 13.60 -0.62
N TYR A 2 -13.51 14.27 -0.33
CA TYR A 2 -13.20 15.64 -0.77
C TYR A 2 -12.03 15.70 -1.78
N ILE A 3 -11.51 14.54 -2.18
CA ILE A 3 -10.28 14.40 -2.97
C ILE A 3 -10.29 15.23 -4.25
N LEU A 4 -11.44 15.31 -4.93
CA LEU A 4 -11.54 15.95 -6.23
C LEU A 4 -11.68 17.47 -6.13
N ALA A 5 -12.34 17.97 -5.08
CA ALA A 5 -12.46 19.40 -4.83
C ALA A 5 -11.12 19.98 -4.34
N ASP A 6 -10.49 19.31 -3.37
CA ASP A 6 -9.17 19.69 -2.86
C ASP A 6 -8.11 19.62 -3.98
N PHE A 7 -8.22 18.64 -4.88
CA PHE A 7 -7.36 18.54 -6.05
C PHE A 7 -7.56 19.72 -7.00
N ILE A 8 -8.80 20.04 -7.38
CA ILE A 8 -9.08 21.17 -8.29
C ILE A 8 -8.60 22.49 -7.67
N GLU A 9 -8.75 22.68 -6.36
CA GLU A 9 -8.23 23.85 -5.65
C GLU A 9 -6.70 23.91 -5.68
N SER A 10 -6.01 22.77 -5.53
CA SER A 10 -4.55 22.68 -5.61
C SER A 10 -3.99 23.05 -6.99
N LEU A 11 -4.81 23.00 -8.04
CA LEU A 11 -4.44 23.40 -9.40
C LEU A 11 -4.59 24.90 -9.67
N GLY A 12 -5.13 25.68 -8.72
CA GLY A 12 -5.45 27.10 -8.93
C GLY A 12 -4.24 28.05 -9.01
N ASN A 13 -3.07 27.63 -8.54
CA ASN A 13 -1.86 28.46 -8.45
C ASN A 13 -0.64 27.74 -9.06
N LEU A 14 -0.72 27.41 -10.35
CA LEU A 14 0.36 26.72 -11.07
C LEU A 14 1.04 27.68 -12.06
N ASP A 15 2.34 27.87 -11.89
CA ASP A 15 3.14 28.79 -12.71
C ASP A 15 3.71 28.12 -13.97
N SER A 16 3.74 26.78 -14.01
CA SER A 16 4.29 26.01 -15.14
C SER A 16 3.61 24.65 -15.36
N LEU A 17 3.84 24.08 -16.56
CA LEU A 17 3.43 22.70 -16.88
C LEU A 17 4.10 21.66 -15.97
N PHE A 18 5.33 21.95 -15.53
CA PHE A 18 6.04 21.09 -14.59
C PHE A 18 5.31 21.01 -13.25
N ASP A 19 4.87 22.16 -12.72
CA ASP A 19 4.13 22.21 -11.46
C ASP A 19 2.78 21.49 -11.57
N LEU A 20 2.12 21.60 -12.73
CA LEU A 20 0.90 20.85 -13.02
C LEU A 20 1.15 19.34 -12.96
N GLU A 21 2.16 18.84 -13.67
CA GLU A 21 2.47 17.41 -13.69
C GLU A 21 2.82 16.88 -12.30
N GLU A 22 3.62 17.62 -11.52
CA GLU A 22 3.99 17.24 -10.16
C GLU A 22 2.75 17.14 -9.25
N GLN A 23 1.88 18.16 -9.25
CA GLN A 23 0.67 18.17 -8.43
C GLN A 23 -0.33 17.07 -8.83
N VAL A 24 -0.48 16.82 -10.14
CA VAL A 24 -1.32 15.74 -10.66
C VAL A 24 -0.80 14.37 -10.20
N ILE A 25 0.50 14.11 -10.35
CA ILE A 25 1.10 12.82 -9.96
C ILE A 25 0.97 12.60 -8.45
N LEU A 26 1.21 13.63 -7.64
CA LEU A 26 1.05 13.58 -6.19
C LEU A 26 -0.38 13.25 -5.77
N HIS A 27 -1.38 13.94 -6.33
CA HIS A 27 -2.78 13.68 -6.01
C HIS A 27 -3.27 12.32 -6.52
N LEU A 28 -2.82 11.89 -7.69
CA LEU A 28 -3.14 10.58 -8.23
C LEU A 28 -2.64 9.47 -7.30
N ARG A 29 -1.41 9.59 -6.78
CA ARG A 29 -0.85 8.64 -5.81
C ARG A 29 -1.64 8.58 -4.52
N LYS A 30 -1.92 9.73 -3.90
CA LYS A 30 -2.75 9.80 -2.68
C LYS A 30 -4.13 9.19 -2.89
N SER A 31 -4.75 9.48 -4.04
CA SER A 31 -6.05 8.94 -4.42
C SER A 31 -6.00 7.42 -4.53
N PHE A 32 -4.99 6.87 -5.22
CA PHE A 32 -4.82 5.43 -5.33
C PHE A 32 -4.56 4.76 -3.99
N GLN A 33 -3.77 5.36 -3.10
CA GLN A 33 -3.55 4.83 -1.76
C GLN A 33 -4.87 4.67 -1.00
N LEU A 34 -5.76 5.67 -1.07
CA LEU A 34 -7.08 5.62 -0.44
C LEU A 34 -8.01 4.59 -1.09
N VAL A 35 -8.05 4.56 -2.43
CA VAL A 35 -8.88 3.59 -3.17
C VAL A 35 -8.45 2.16 -2.86
N VAL A 36 -7.15 1.88 -2.83
CA VAL A 36 -6.63 0.55 -2.52
C VAL A 36 -6.84 0.20 -1.06
N ALA A 37 -6.65 1.14 -0.12
CA ALA A 37 -6.96 0.92 1.29
C ALA A 37 -8.44 0.54 1.50
N GLU A 38 -9.36 1.24 0.82
CA GLU A 38 -10.78 0.95 0.87
C GLU A 38 -11.12 -0.41 0.25
N TYR A 39 -10.55 -0.71 -0.93
CA TYR A 39 -10.69 -2.01 -1.57
C TYR A 39 -10.23 -3.16 -0.65
N LEU A 40 -9.08 -3.02 0.02
CA LEU A 40 -8.57 -4.03 0.95
C LEU A 40 -9.48 -4.22 2.16
N ARG A 41 -10.10 -3.14 2.65
CA ARG A 41 -11.10 -3.22 3.74
C ARG A 41 -12.35 -3.96 3.28
N GLN A 42 -12.87 -3.64 2.10
CA GLN A 42 -14.03 -4.33 1.54
C GLN A 42 -13.73 -5.80 1.26
N LEU A 43 -12.53 -6.10 0.76
CA LEU A 43 -12.07 -7.47 0.57
C LEU A 43 -12.05 -8.24 1.91
N ASP A 44 -11.51 -7.66 2.98
CA ASP A 44 -11.56 -8.25 4.34
C ASP A 44 -13.00 -8.56 4.77
N GLU A 45 -13.96 -7.68 4.49
CA GLU A 45 -15.37 -7.91 4.81
C GLU A 45 -16.00 -9.03 4.00
N THR A 46 -15.65 -9.16 2.72
CA THR A 46 -16.14 -10.26 1.87
C THR A 46 -15.60 -11.63 2.28
N LEU A 47 -14.46 -11.69 2.98
CA LEU A 47 -13.86 -12.94 3.44
C LEU A 47 -14.55 -13.51 4.68
N VAL A 48 -15.24 -12.68 5.46
CA VAL A 48 -15.87 -13.07 6.75
C VAL A 48 -16.75 -14.32 6.66
N PRO A 49 -17.66 -14.45 5.67
CA PRO A 49 -18.53 -15.62 5.59
C PRO A 49 -17.79 -16.92 5.28
N SER A 50 -16.57 -16.83 4.72
CA SER A 50 -15.74 -17.99 4.36
C SER A 50 -14.85 -18.47 5.51
N ILE A 51 -14.86 -17.78 6.64
CA ILE A 51 -14.01 -18.08 7.79
C ILE A 51 -14.59 -19.29 8.55
N PRO A 52 -13.81 -20.35 8.79
CA PRO A 52 -14.25 -21.48 9.60
C PRO A 52 -14.72 -21.05 11.00
N ALA A 53 -15.85 -21.60 11.46
CA ALA A 53 -16.46 -21.27 12.75
C ALA A 53 -15.57 -21.61 13.97
N GLU A 54 -14.58 -22.48 13.77
CA GLU A 54 -13.59 -22.85 14.78
C GLU A 54 -12.62 -21.70 15.11
N ASN A 55 -12.51 -20.70 14.22
CA ASN A 55 -11.63 -19.57 14.39
C ASN A 55 -12.30 -18.48 15.22
N THR A 56 -11.67 -18.07 16.32
CA THR A 56 -12.21 -17.04 17.22
C THR A 56 -11.72 -15.66 16.81
N PHE A 57 -12.64 -14.71 16.59
CA PHE A 57 -12.26 -13.32 16.33
C PHE A 57 -11.60 -12.70 17.57
N ILE A 58 -10.41 -12.10 17.39
CA ILE A 58 -9.68 -11.42 18.47
C ILE A 58 -9.90 -9.91 18.37
N ASN A 59 -9.41 -9.30 17.29
CA ASN A 59 -9.41 -7.86 17.09
C ASN A 59 -9.14 -7.50 15.63
N ARG A 60 -9.13 -6.19 15.34
CA ARG A 60 -8.59 -5.64 14.10
C ARG A 60 -7.15 -5.18 14.33
N GLN A 61 -6.27 -5.46 13.36
CA GLN A 61 -4.88 -5.04 13.38
C GLN A 61 -4.56 -4.19 12.14
N ALA A 62 -4.04 -2.99 12.37
CA ALA A 62 -3.54 -2.13 11.30
C ALA A 62 -2.27 -2.71 10.67
N ARG A 63 -2.10 -2.50 9.37
CA ARG A 63 -0.87 -2.79 8.64
C ARG A 63 -0.67 -1.79 7.53
N THR A 64 0.59 -1.41 7.37
CA THR A 64 1.05 -0.57 6.26
C THR A 64 1.89 -1.40 5.32
N ILE A 65 1.56 -1.34 4.03
CA ILE A 65 2.35 -1.92 2.95
C ILE A 65 2.76 -0.80 1.99
N GLU A 66 4.05 -0.73 1.70
CA GLU A 66 4.66 0.12 0.69
C GLU A 66 4.40 -0.48 -0.69
N PHE A 67 3.66 0.27 -1.50
CA PHE A 67 3.48 0.04 -2.92
C PHE A 67 4.35 1.02 -3.72
N MET A 68 4.50 0.78 -5.02
CA MET A 68 5.20 1.70 -5.92
C MET A 68 4.59 3.12 -5.95
N PHE A 69 3.29 3.21 -5.69
CA PHE A 69 2.55 4.48 -5.62
C PHE A 69 2.44 5.03 -4.19
N GLY A 70 3.15 4.43 -3.23
CA GLY A 70 3.27 4.88 -1.84
C GLY A 70 2.66 3.92 -0.81
N ALA A 71 2.73 4.34 0.45
CA ALA A 71 2.29 3.57 1.59
C ALA A 71 0.76 3.48 1.68
N VAL A 72 0.23 2.26 1.76
CA VAL A 72 -1.19 2.00 1.97
C VAL A 72 -1.38 1.44 3.37
N ASN A 73 -2.13 2.16 4.20
CA ASN A 73 -2.52 1.73 5.55
C ASN A 73 -3.95 1.19 5.51
N PHE A 74 -4.13 -0.03 6.01
CA PHE A 74 -5.44 -0.67 6.13
C PHE A 74 -5.53 -1.48 7.43
N GLU A 75 -6.76 -1.71 7.88
CA GLU A 75 -7.06 -2.58 9.01
C GLU A 75 -7.58 -3.92 8.50
N ARG A 76 -7.13 -5.01 9.13
CA ARG A 76 -7.58 -6.37 8.82
C ARG A 76 -7.97 -7.12 10.08
N ARG A 77 -8.83 -8.13 9.96
CA ARG A 77 -9.25 -8.93 11.10
C ARG A 77 -8.19 -9.96 11.49
N CYS A 78 -8.05 -10.17 12.80
CA CYS A 78 -7.19 -11.16 13.40
C CYS A 78 -8.05 -12.22 14.09
N TYR A 79 -7.80 -13.48 13.76
CA TYR A 79 -8.47 -14.64 14.34
C TYR A 79 -7.47 -15.54 15.06
N LEU A 80 -7.94 -16.25 16.08
CA LEU A 80 -7.22 -17.33 16.74
C LEU A 80 -7.69 -18.66 16.17
N ARG A 81 -6.77 -19.46 15.64
CA ARG A 81 -7.06 -20.86 15.27
C ARG A 81 -7.10 -21.75 16.52
N PRO A 82 -7.78 -22.91 16.48
CA PRO A 82 -7.80 -23.87 17.59
C PRO A 82 -6.40 -24.35 18.04
N ASN A 83 -5.43 -24.33 17.13
CA ASN A 83 -4.03 -24.68 17.40
C ASN A 83 -3.23 -23.55 18.09
N GLY A 84 -3.86 -22.41 18.42
CA GLY A 84 -3.22 -21.27 19.07
C GLY A 84 -2.46 -20.33 18.12
N SER A 85 -2.47 -20.57 16.81
CA SER A 85 -1.84 -19.67 15.83
C SER A 85 -2.76 -18.52 15.42
N TYR A 86 -2.16 -17.36 15.14
CA TYR A 86 -2.87 -16.22 14.59
C TYR A 86 -3.17 -16.43 13.11
N TYR A 87 -4.38 -16.05 12.71
CA TYR A 87 -4.88 -16.18 11.36
C TYR A 87 -5.38 -14.83 10.85
N PHE A 88 -4.84 -14.42 9.70
CA PHE A 88 -5.21 -13.19 9.00
C PHE A 88 -5.78 -13.58 7.63
N PRO A 89 -7.10 -13.64 7.46
CA PRO A 89 -7.73 -14.08 6.21
C PRO A 89 -7.26 -13.30 4.99
N LEU A 90 -7.17 -11.97 5.14
CA LEU A 90 -6.71 -11.08 4.08
C LEU A 90 -5.25 -11.33 3.69
N ASP A 91 -4.37 -11.65 4.64
CA ASP A 91 -2.96 -11.92 4.35
C ASP A 91 -2.79 -13.26 3.61
N GLU A 92 -3.54 -14.29 3.97
CA GLU A 92 -3.51 -15.57 3.24
C GLU A 92 -4.05 -15.43 1.81
N GLN A 93 -5.18 -14.73 1.62
CA GLN A 93 -5.77 -14.52 0.30
C GLN A 93 -4.83 -13.78 -0.65
N LEU A 94 -4.08 -12.80 -0.12
CA LEU A 94 -3.13 -11.99 -0.88
C LEU A 94 -1.70 -12.55 -0.87
N GLN A 95 -1.48 -13.71 -0.23
CA GLN A 95 -0.17 -14.34 -0.06
C GLN A 95 0.88 -13.38 0.52
N LEU A 96 0.46 -12.55 1.47
CA LEU A 96 1.33 -11.56 2.09
C LEU A 96 2.25 -12.22 3.11
N GLU A 97 3.55 -12.19 2.85
CA GLU A 97 4.57 -12.63 3.80
C GLU A 97 4.44 -11.86 5.13
N GLU A 98 4.58 -12.58 6.25
CA GLU A 98 4.56 -11.98 7.58
C GLU A 98 5.68 -10.94 7.74
N ARG A 99 5.38 -9.84 8.44
CA ARG A 99 6.31 -8.74 8.77
C ARG A 99 6.96 -8.03 7.57
N LYS A 100 6.60 -8.38 6.33
CA LYS A 100 7.06 -7.62 5.15
C LYS A 100 6.21 -6.37 4.97
N ARG A 101 6.93 -5.26 4.83
CA ARG A 101 6.36 -3.93 4.58
C ARG A 101 6.35 -3.56 3.10
N ILE A 102 7.07 -4.26 2.22
CA ILE A 102 7.15 -3.93 0.79
C ILE A 102 6.29 -4.93 0.01
N SER A 103 5.44 -4.42 -0.88
CA SER A 103 4.63 -5.27 -1.76
C SER A 103 5.50 -6.16 -2.67
N PRO A 104 5.07 -7.38 -3.03
CA PRO A 104 5.84 -8.27 -3.89
C PRO A 104 6.22 -7.63 -5.23
N TYR A 105 5.31 -6.85 -5.81
CA TYR A 105 5.57 -6.10 -7.04
C TYR A 105 6.67 -5.05 -6.84
N PHE A 106 6.57 -4.23 -5.79
CA PHE A 106 7.60 -3.22 -5.51
C PHE A 106 8.96 -3.88 -5.28
N LYS A 107 9.03 -4.95 -4.48
CA LYS A 107 10.24 -5.76 -4.28
C LYS A 107 10.85 -6.23 -5.62
N SER A 108 10.01 -6.65 -6.57
CA SER A 108 10.48 -7.06 -7.91
C SER A 108 11.06 -5.89 -8.73
N VAL A 109 10.48 -4.69 -8.62
CA VAL A 109 10.98 -3.48 -9.29
C VAL A 109 12.34 -3.08 -8.72
N VAL A 110 12.47 -3.05 -7.38
CA VAL A 110 13.73 -2.79 -6.69
C VAL A 110 14.81 -3.78 -7.13
N ALA A 111 14.49 -5.08 -7.16
CA ALA A 111 15.44 -6.11 -7.57
C ALA A 111 15.87 -5.99 -9.05
N LYS A 112 14.99 -5.54 -9.94
CA LYS A 112 15.33 -5.32 -11.36
C LYS A 112 16.26 -4.11 -11.52
N ILE A 113 15.98 -3.00 -10.84
CA ILE A 113 16.83 -1.79 -10.89
C ILE A 113 18.20 -2.09 -10.26
N GLY A 114 18.23 -2.83 -9.15
CA GLY A 114 19.45 -3.24 -8.46
C GLY A 114 20.39 -4.15 -9.26
N GLN A 115 19.90 -4.85 -10.28
CA GLN A 115 20.76 -5.63 -11.19
C GLN A 115 21.52 -4.75 -12.18
N THR A 116 21.03 -3.53 -12.44
CA THR A 116 21.56 -2.63 -13.47
C THR A 116 22.37 -1.48 -12.90
N THR A 117 22.32 -1.27 -11.58
CA THR A 117 22.92 -0.11 -10.90
C THR A 117 23.47 -0.49 -9.53
N THR A 118 24.20 0.41 -8.88
CA THR A 118 24.62 0.24 -7.48
C THR A 118 23.44 0.45 -6.54
N MET A 119 23.47 -0.12 -5.31
CA MET A 119 22.40 0.07 -4.32
C MET A 119 22.09 1.54 -4.04
N ARG A 120 23.11 2.42 -4.01
CA ARG A 120 22.92 3.87 -3.85
C ARG A 120 22.14 4.49 -5.01
N ASN A 121 22.48 4.11 -6.24
CA ASN A 121 21.78 4.60 -7.44
C ASN A 121 20.39 3.98 -7.57
N THR A 122 20.22 2.73 -7.15
CA THR A 122 18.91 2.07 -7.06
C THR A 122 18.00 2.82 -6.10
N ALA A 123 18.47 3.15 -4.90
CA ALA A 123 17.72 3.95 -3.94
C ALA A 123 17.35 5.33 -4.51
N ALA A 124 18.28 6.03 -5.17
CA ALA A 124 17.99 7.30 -5.81
C ALA A 124 16.93 7.19 -6.92
N MET A 125 17.02 6.18 -7.78
CA MET A 125 16.05 5.94 -8.86
C MET A 125 14.67 5.53 -8.33
N ILE A 126 14.64 4.72 -7.27
CA ILE A 126 13.39 4.34 -6.63
C ILE A 126 12.77 5.56 -5.97
N ASN A 127 13.53 6.31 -5.16
CA ASN A 127 13.00 7.51 -4.50
C ASN A 127 12.54 8.55 -5.53
N LEU A 128 13.20 8.67 -6.69
CA LEU A 128 12.70 9.51 -7.80
C LEU A 128 11.39 8.97 -8.40
N ALA A 129 11.31 7.66 -8.63
CA ALA A 129 10.17 7.03 -9.29
C ALA A 129 8.93 6.90 -8.37
N SER A 130 9.11 6.55 -7.10
CA SER A 130 8.04 6.34 -6.12
C SER A 130 7.85 7.52 -5.16
N GLN A 131 8.76 8.51 -5.14
CA GLN A 131 8.78 9.60 -4.14
C GLN A 131 8.60 9.10 -2.70
N THR A 132 9.12 7.91 -2.41
CA THR A 132 9.16 7.30 -1.08
C THR A 132 10.58 7.44 -0.54
N ASP A 133 10.74 7.65 0.77
CA ASP A 133 12.06 7.62 1.41
C ASP A 133 12.50 6.17 1.67
N ILE A 134 13.09 5.52 0.67
CA ILE A 134 13.81 4.26 0.91
C ILE A 134 15.25 4.59 1.25
N SER A 135 15.68 4.18 2.45
CA SER A 135 17.08 4.25 2.87
C SER A 135 17.89 3.18 2.14
N ALA A 136 19.03 3.59 1.59
CA ALA A 136 20.00 2.73 0.90
C ALA A 136 20.76 1.80 1.86
#